data_AF-A0A7T1AYT0-F1
#
_entry.id   AF-A0A7T1AYT0-F1
#
_cell.length_a   1.000
_cell.length_b   1.000
_cell.length_c   1.000
_cell.angle_alpha   90.00
_cell.angle_beta   90.00
_cell.angle_gamma   90.00
#
_symmetry.space_group_name_H-M   'P 1'
#
loop_
_entity.id
_entity.type
_entity.pdbx_description
1 polymer ?
#
loop_
_entity_poly.entity_id
_entity_poly.type
_entity_poly.pdbx_seq_one_letter_code
_entity_poly.pdbx_strand_id
1 'polypeptide(L)'
;MKNKKSIEQYLLGQIEKDNPVQVEKVQRYLNLLDIFYKLDKDIKEHGTLVETKNASQTFLKPNPAVAEKNKINSSLLSIEKSFGFEKVEIEESPTSSGLL
;
A
#
# COMPACT_ATOMS: atom_id res chain seq x y z
N MET A 1 -11.23 -2.29 1.55
CA MET A 1 -10.62 -2.13 0.22
C MET A 1 -11.55 -2.69 -0.86
N LYS A 2 -11.65 -2.10 -2.07
CA LYS A 2 -12.56 -2.59 -3.15
C LYS A 2 -12.08 -3.90 -3.80
N ASN A 3 -10.77 -4.14 -3.89
CA ASN A 3 -10.19 -5.22 -4.70
C ASN A 3 -9.49 -6.32 -3.87
N LYS A 4 -9.84 -6.48 -2.57
CA LYS A 4 -9.12 -7.37 -1.64
C LYS A 4 -8.95 -8.79 -2.19
N LYS A 5 -10.06 -9.39 -2.61
CA LYS A 5 -10.10 -10.78 -3.11
C LYS A 5 -9.27 -10.95 -4.38
N SER A 6 -9.34 -10.01 -5.31
CA SER A 6 -8.57 -10.06 -6.56
C SER A 6 -7.07 -9.97 -6.30
N ILE A 7 -6.65 -9.10 -5.38
CA ILE A 7 -5.24 -8.96 -4.98
C ILE A 7 -4.76 -10.23 -4.26
N GLU A 8 -5.56 -10.77 -3.33
CA GLU A 8 -5.25 -12.02 -2.65
C GLU A 8 -5.07 -13.18 -3.63
N GLN A 9 -6.02 -13.37 -4.54
CA GLN A 9 -5.96 -14.42 -5.55
C GLN A 9 -4.75 -14.28 -6.48
N TYR A 10 -4.44 -13.05 -6.89
CA TYR A 10 -3.25 -12.77 -7.68
C TYR A 10 -1.98 -13.14 -6.92
N LEU A 11 -1.77 -12.59 -5.72
CA LEU A 11 -0.56 -12.82 -4.94
C LEU A 11 -0.38 -14.30 -4.59
N LEU A 12 -1.45 -15.00 -4.18
CA LEU A 12 -1.40 -16.45 -3.94
C LEU A 12 -1.05 -17.23 -5.22
N GLY A 13 -1.42 -16.74 -6.40
CA GLY A 13 -1.06 -17.33 -7.68
C GLY A 13 0.39 -17.09 -8.11
N GLN A 14 1.11 -16.17 -7.47
CA GLN A 14 2.50 -15.83 -7.79
C GLN A 14 3.52 -16.43 -6.81
N ILE A 15 3.07 -17.12 -5.76
CA ILE A 15 3.94 -17.68 -4.72
C ILE A 15 3.89 -19.21 -4.69
N GLU A 16 4.90 -19.81 -4.06
CA GLU A 16 4.92 -21.20 -3.64
C GLU A 16 3.90 -21.42 -2.51
N LYS A 17 2.77 -22.08 -2.80
CA LYS A 17 1.62 -22.19 -1.87
C LYS A 17 1.82 -23.18 -0.72
N ASP A 18 2.71 -24.15 -0.90
CA ASP A 18 3.14 -25.10 0.13
C ASP A 18 4.20 -24.51 1.07
N ASN A 19 4.71 -23.32 0.77
CA ASN A 19 5.56 -22.55 1.66
C ASN A 19 4.71 -21.68 2.61
N PRO A 20 4.56 -22.06 3.89
CA PRO A 20 3.70 -21.35 4.82
C PRO A 20 4.16 -19.91 5.07
N VAL A 21 5.45 -19.62 4.92
CA VAL A 21 5.98 -18.25 5.09
C VAL A 21 5.52 -17.34 3.95
N GLN A 22 5.45 -17.85 2.72
CA GLN A 22 4.96 -17.07 1.58
C GLN A 22 3.46 -16.78 1.70
N VAL A 23 2.67 -17.79 2.12
CA VAL A 23 1.23 -17.61 2.37
C VAL A 23 0.98 -16.56 3.46
N GLU A 24 1.73 -16.62 4.56
CA GLU A 24 1.65 -15.64 5.66
C GLU A 24 2.04 -14.22 5.19
N LYS A 25 3.05 -14.07 4.32
CA LYS A 25 3.39 -12.76 3.74
C LYS A 25 2.22 -12.15 2.97
N VAL A 26 1.48 -12.95 2.19
CA VAL A 26 0.28 -12.47 1.48
C VAL A 26 -0.77 -11.98 2.46
N GLN A 27 -1.04 -12.73 3.53
CA GLN A 27 -2.03 -12.32 4.53
C GLN A 27 -1.62 -11.04 5.26
N ARG A 28 -0.34 -10.91 5.63
CA ARG A 28 0.20 -9.68 6.23
C ARG A 28 0.09 -8.48 5.29
N TYR A 29 0.40 -8.67 4.01
CA TYR A 29 0.24 -7.63 2.99
C TYR A 29 -1.20 -7.13 2.92
N LEU A 30 -2.18 -8.04 2.82
CA LEU A 30 -3.60 -7.69 2.74
C LEU A 30 -4.09 -6.97 4.00
N ASN A 31 -3.61 -7.37 5.18
CA ASN A 31 -3.94 -6.70 6.43
C ASN A 31 -3.39 -5.27 6.48
N LEU A 32 -2.12 -5.08 6.12
CA LEU A 32 -1.51 -3.75 6.06
C LEU A 32 -2.21 -2.86 5.03
N LEU A 33 -2.60 -3.42 3.88
CA LEU A 33 -3.31 -2.68 2.84
C LEU A 33 -4.71 -2.25 3.30
N ASP A 34 -5.42 -3.09 4.07
CA ASP A 34 -6.68 -2.69 4.70
C ASP A 34 -6.49 -1.56 5.72
N ILE A 35 -5.42 -1.59 6.52
CA ILE A 35 -5.09 -0.50 7.45
C ILE A 35 -4.76 0.79 6.68
N PHE A 36 -3.98 0.69 5.62
CA PHE A 36 -3.62 1.82 4.75
C PHE A 36 -4.86 2.56 4.24
N TYR A 37 -5.85 1.81 3.73
CA TYR A 37 -7.12 2.41 3.26
C TYR A 37 -8.03 2.91 4.37
N LYS A 38 -7.92 2.39 5.60
CA LYS A 38 -8.62 2.95 6.76
C LYS A 38 -8.02 4.31 7.15
N LEU A 39 -6.69 4.43 7.13
CA LEU A 39 -5.99 5.69 7.37
C LEU A 39 -6.31 6.74 6.30
N ASP A 40 -6.51 6.33 5.05
CA ASP A 40 -7.01 7.25 4.01
C ASP A 40 -8.37 7.86 4.35
N LYS A 41 -9.29 7.05 4.88
CA LYS A 41 -10.61 7.54 5.27
C LYS A 41 -10.52 8.49 6.46
N ASP A 42 -9.72 8.15 7.46
CA ASP A 42 -9.47 8.99 8.65
C ASP A 42 -8.88 10.35 8.26
N ILE A 43 -7.84 10.35 7.41
CA ILE A 43 -7.22 11.58 6.91
C ILE A 43 -8.21 12.40 6.06
N LYS A 44 -9.06 11.74 5.27
CA LYS A 44 -10.10 12.44 4.48
C LYS A 44 -11.16 13.08 5.38
N GLU A 45 -11.52 12.42 6.48
CA GLU A 45 -12.52 12.89 7.44
C GLU A 45 -12.01 14.05 8.30
N HIS A 46 -10.79 13.91 8.83
CA HIS A 46 -10.23 14.84 9.80
C HIS A 46 -9.26 15.87 9.21
N GLY A 47 -8.83 15.66 7.97
CA GLY A 47 -7.79 16.47 7.33
C GLY A 47 -6.38 16.05 7.72
N THR A 48 -5.39 16.71 7.10
CA THR A 48 -3.95 16.49 7.36
C THR A 48 -3.46 17.21 8.61
N LEU A 49 -4.25 18.15 9.13
CA LEU A 49 -4.05 18.84 10.40
C LEU A 49 -5.29 18.62 11.27
N VAL A 50 -5.09 18.40 12.56
CA VAL A 50 -6.14 18.26 13.56
C VAL A 50 -6.03 19.35 14.60
N GLU A 51 -7.19 19.84 15.05
CA GLU A 51 -7.28 20.86 16.08
C GLU A 51 -7.20 20.20 17.47
N THR A 52 -6.28 20.67 18.31
CA THR A 52 -6.20 20.30 19.73
C THR A 52 -6.63 21.50 20.57
N LYS A 53 -7.68 21.34 21.37
CA LYS A 53 -8.11 22.32 22.36
C LYS A 53 -7.64 21.89 23.75
N ASN A 54 -6.84 22.72 24.37
CA ASN A 54 -6.56 22.67 25.81
C ASN A 54 -7.31 23.82 26.51
N ALA A 55 -7.26 23.89 27.84
CA ALA A 55 -8.07 24.78 28.69
C ALA A 55 -8.42 26.15 28.08
N SER A 56 -7.42 26.90 27.59
CA SER A 56 -7.62 28.23 27.00
C SER A 56 -7.01 28.41 25.60
N GLN A 57 -6.41 27.37 25.02
CA GLN A 57 -5.64 27.49 23.78
C GLN A 57 -6.02 26.42 22.77
N THR A 58 -6.08 26.85 21.52
CA THR A 58 -6.34 26.01 20.35
C THR A 58 -5.09 25.98 19.48
N PHE A 59 -4.65 24.78 19.10
CA PHE A 59 -3.51 24.60 18.19
C PHE A 59 -3.86 23.62 17.07
N LEU A 60 -3.35 23.87 15.86
CA LEU A 60 -3.32 22.87 14.80
C LEU A 60 -2.04 22.05 14.92
N LYS A 61 -2.18 20.72 14.83
CA LYS A 61 -1.07 19.78 14.80
C LYS A 61 -1.22 18.83 13.61
N PRO A 62 -0.13 18.27 13.08
CA PRO A 62 -0.22 17.21 12.07
C PRO A 62 -1.12 16.07 12.54
N ASN A 63 -2.00 15.59 11.67
CA ASN A 63 -2.80 14.40 11.94
C ASN A 63 -1.85 13.19 12.11
N PRO A 64 -1.83 12.50 13.27
CA PRO A 64 -0.98 11.33 13.49
C PRO A 64 -1.19 10.22 12.44
N ALA A 65 -2.38 10.11 11.87
CA ALA A 65 -2.70 9.13 10.83
C ALA A 65 -1.83 9.31 9.57
N VAL A 66 -1.37 10.54 9.26
CA VAL A 66 -0.48 10.80 8.12
C VAL A 66 0.88 10.12 8.32
N ALA A 67 1.47 10.30 9.50
CA ALA A 67 2.75 9.68 9.83
C ALA A 67 2.64 8.15 9.90
N GLU A 68 1.55 7.64 10.46
CA GLU A 68 1.31 6.21 10.53
C GLU A 68 1.10 5.58 9.13
N LYS A 69 0.36 6.26 8.25
CA LYS A 69 0.16 5.82 6.87
C LYS A 69 1.49 5.69 6.13
N ASN A 70 2.42 6.62 6.34
CA ASN A 70 3.76 6.53 5.75
C ASN A 70 4.53 5.30 6.23
N LYS A 71 4.44 4.94 7.52
CA LYS A 71 5.06 3.70 8.04
C LYS A 71 4.45 2.46 7.42
N ILE A 72 3.12 2.39 7.36
CA ILE A 72 2.40 1.27 6.72
C ILE A 72 2.81 1.13 5.24
N ASN A 73 2.94 2.24 4.52
CA ASN A 73 3.43 2.23 3.14
C ASN A 73 4.84 1.64 3.03
N SER A 74 5.76 2.04 3.91
CA SER A 74 7.11 1.47 3.93
C SER A 74 7.09 -0.04 4.21
N SER A 75 6.24 -0.50 5.12
CA SER A 75 6.05 -1.95 5.37
C SER A 75 5.47 -2.70 4.18
N LEU A 76 4.49 -2.11 3.47
CA LEU A 76 3.93 -2.69 2.24
C LEU A 76 5.01 -2.86 1.17
N LEU A 77 5.77 -1.80 0.87
CA LEU A 77 6.88 -1.84 -0.09
C LEU A 77 7.94 -2.87 0.30
N SER A 78 8.20 -3.05 1.59
CA SER A 78 9.14 -4.07 2.08
C SER A 78 8.63 -5.49 1.80
N ILE A 79 7.33 -5.75 2.02
CA ILE A 79 6.74 -7.07 1.72
C ILE A 79 6.72 -7.30 0.21
N GLU A 80 6.34 -6.30 -0.59
CA GLU A 80 6.33 -6.37 -2.06
C GLU A 80 7.69 -6.78 -2.61
N LYS A 81 8.76 -6.13 -2.16
CA LYS A 81 10.14 -6.50 -2.52
C LYS A 81 10.48 -7.92 -2.09
N SER A 82 9.99 -8.36 -0.93
CA SER A 82 10.28 -9.70 -0.39
C SER A 82 9.57 -10.85 -1.10
N PHE A 83 8.63 -10.56 -2.01
CA PHE A 83 8.04 -11.58 -2.88
C PHE A 83 8.98 -12.00 -4.00
N GLY A 84 9.93 -11.12 -4.40
CA GLY A 84 10.93 -11.46 -5.42
C GLY A 84 10.33 -11.69 -6.81
N PHE A 85 9.17 -11.09 -7.13
CA PHE A 85 8.60 -11.18 -8.47
C PHE A 85 9.55 -10.58 -9.50
N GLU A 86 9.81 -11.31 -10.58
CA GLU A 86 10.65 -10.84 -11.68
C GLU A 86 10.03 -9.60 -12.32
N LYS A 87 10.87 -8.61 -12.65
CA LYS A 87 10.42 -7.51 -13.50
C LYS A 87 10.23 -8.09 -14.89
N VAL A 88 9.00 -8.15 -15.37
CA VAL A 88 8.74 -8.37 -16.79
C VAL A 88 9.27 -7.13 -17.50
N GLU A 89 10.41 -7.26 -18.18
CA GLU A 89 10.89 -6.24 -19.10
C GLU A 89 9.86 -6.14 -20.22
N ILE A 90 9.19 -4.99 -20.31
CA ILE A 90 8.31 -4.72 -21.43
C ILE A 90 9.26 -4.39 -22.59
N GLU A 91 9.49 -5.36 -23.48
CA GLU A 91 10.18 -5.10 -24.74
C GLU A 91 9.40 -4.02 -25.51
N GLU A 92 9.95 -2.81 -25.58
CA GLU A 92 9.40 -1.78 -26.47
C GLU A 92 9.54 -2.27 -27.90
N SER A 93 8.42 -2.62 -28.54
CA SER A 93 8.39 -2.93 -29.96
C SER A 93 8.95 -1.74 -30.74
N PRO A 94 9.89 -1.93 -31.68
CA PRO A 94 10.50 -0.81 -32.39
C PRO A 94 9.42 -0.06 -33.18
N THR A 95 9.18 1.20 -32.79
CA THR A 95 8.30 2.11 -33.53
C THR A 95 8.81 2.23 -34.96
N SER A 96 8.04 1.73 -35.92
CA SER A 96 8.30 1.90 -37.35
C SER A 96 8.07 3.35 -37.77
N SER A 97 8.98 4.25 -37.39
CA SER A 97 9.07 5.59 -37.97
C SER A 97 9.99 5.51 -39.18
N GLY A 98 9.42 5.04 -40.29
CA GLY A 98 10.12 4.92 -41.57
C GLY A 98 9.14 4.96 -42.73
N LEU A 99 8.33 6.01 -42.83
CA LEU A 99 7.61 6.39 -44.05
C LEU A 99 7.36 7.90 -44.01
N LEU A 100 8.32 8.67 -44.51
CA LEU A 100 8.13 9.88 -45.35
C LEU A 100 9.42 10.14 -46.14
#